data_AF-A0A2G8IVH3-F1
#
_entry.id   AF-A0A2G8IVH3-F1
#
_cell.length_a   1.000
_cell.length_b   1.000
_cell.length_c   1.000
_cell.angle_alpha   90.00
_cell.angle_beta   90.00
_cell.angle_gamma   90.00
#
_symmetry.space_group_name_H-M   'P 1'
#
loop_
_entity.id
_entity.type
_entity.pdbx_description
1 polymer ?
#
loop_
_entity_poly.entity_id
_entity_poly.type
_entity_poly.pdbx_seq_one_letter_code
_entity_poly.pdbx_strand_id
1 'polypeptide(L)'
;MIFLLIIGLLCFCFAIGYAANFFLFKHQNQRIFSKGLFYPFLIIGLVFSIMSLPFVAVDAPKAQTDSTSEQLLKDQKQLASENSRLKEDKEALTSSLEDATKEKEKLSKKLENITSEKETVKQQEKTIQELEEKIDKLTSSNETLKKENKKKNNETQSSTVQRSAPKDEGTNTGGHESQKETKKESAACNIKGSVNGIYHTPSSRYYSRTKNVTELFCSVEEAERAGYRAPKQ
;
A
#
# COMPACT_ATOMS: atom_id res chain seq x y z
N MET A 1 21.16 -58.34 44.95
CA MET A 1 21.07 -57.40 43.81
C MET A 1 21.46 -58.06 42.49
N ILE A 2 22.71 -58.46 42.26
CA ILE A 2 23.15 -59.09 40.99
C ILE A 2 22.28 -60.29 40.55
N PHE A 3 21.86 -61.17 41.47
CA PHE A 3 20.93 -62.27 41.16
C PHE A 3 19.60 -61.80 40.55
N LEU A 4 19.05 -60.65 40.96
CA LEU A 4 17.79 -60.12 40.40
C LEU A 4 17.98 -59.57 38.98
N LEU A 5 19.16 -58.99 38.69
CA LEU A 5 19.54 -58.60 37.33
C LEU A 5 19.66 -59.83 36.41
N ILE A 6 20.31 -60.90 36.88
CA ILE A 6 20.44 -62.16 36.13
C ILE A 6 19.06 -62.77 35.86
N ILE A 7 18.17 -62.81 36.85
CA ILE A 7 16.79 -63.31 36.70
C ILE A 7 15.99 -62.45 35.72
N GLY A 8 16.04 -61.12 35.85
CA GLY A 8 15.36 -60.19 34.93
C GLY A 8 15.84 -60.32 33.49
N LEU A 9 17.15 -60.46 33.29
CA LEU A 9 17.76 -60.69 31.97
C LEU A 9 17.37 -62.07 31.40
N LEU A 10 17.33 -63.13 32.24
CA LEU A 10 16.83 -64.45 31.82
C LEU A 10 15.38 -64.38 31.34
N CYS A 11 14.49 -63.70 32.08
CA CYS A 11 13.10 -63.53 31.70
C CYS A 11 12.94 -62.72 30.41
N PHE A 12 13.76 -61.69 30.21
CA PHE A 12 13.76 -60.88 28.98
C PHE A 12 14.27 -61.67 27.77
N CYS A 13 15.37 -62.43 27.92
CA CYS A 13 15.88 -63.34 26.89
C CYS A 13 14.87 -64.45 26.56
N PHE A 14 14.15 -64.98 27.56
CA PHE A 14 13.08 -65.96 27.35
C PHE A 14 11.91 -65.36 26.56
N ALA A 15 11.50 -64.12 26.85
CA ALA A 15 10.45 -63.43 26.09
C ALA A 15 10.88 -63.18 24.63
N ILE A 16 12.12 -62.73 24.39
CA ILE A 16 12.66 -62.56 23.02
C ILE A 16 12.75 -63.90 22.30
N GLY A 17 13.25 -64.95 22.96
CA GLY A 17 13.32 -66.29 22.40
C GLY A 17 11.95 -66.85 22.03
N TYR A 18 10.94 -66.64 22.87
CA TYR A 18 9.55 -67.02 22.60
C TYR A 18 8.97 -66.26 21.39
N ALA A 19 9.23 -64.95 21.26
CA ALA A 19 8.81 -64.14 20.12
C ALA A 19 9.52 -64.53 18.81
N ALA A 20 10.83 -64.80 18.86
CA ALA A 20 11.61 -65.27 17.72
C ALA A 20 11.15 -66.67 17.27
N ASN A 21 10.93 -67.58 18.22
CA ASN A 21 10.37 -68.91 17.96
C ASN A 21 9.00 -68.81 17.27
N PHE A 22 8.10 -67.93 17.77
CA PHE A 22 6.84 -67.64 17.08
C PHE A 22 7.03 -67.10 15.66
N PHE A 23 7.99 -66.19 15.44
CA PHE A 23 8.24 -65.63 14.11
C PHE A 23 8.80 -66.66 13.12
N LEU A 24 9.60 -67.62 13.58
CA LEU A 24 10.10 -68.73 12.77
C LEU A 24 8.98 -69.76 12.47
N PHE A 25 8.20 -70.16 13.47
CA PHE A 25 7.06 -71.09 13.29
C PHE A 25 5.85 -70.46 12.58
N LYS A 26 5.82 -69.13 12.39
CA LYS A 26 4.85 -68.42 11.54
C LYS A 26 4.80 -68.98 10.11
N HIS A 27 5.90 -69.55 9.61
CA HIS A 27 5.97 -70.19 8.29
C HIS A 27 5.26 -71.58 8.24
N GLN A 28 4.93 -72.19 9.38
CA GLN A 28 4.35 -73.55 9.44
C GLN A 28 2.88 -73.57 9.94
N ASN A 29 2.19 -72.42 9.91
CA ASN A 29 0.73 -72.28 10.08
C ASN A 29 0.12 -72.91 11.37
N GLN A 30 0.91 -73.09 12.43
CA GLN A 30 0.41 -73.51 13.75
C GLN A 30 0.23 -72.28 14.65
N ARG A 31 -1.03 -71.99 15.03
CA ARG A 31 -1.43 -70.77 15.73
C ARG A 31 -1.52 -70.94 17.25
N ILE A 32 -0.44 -70.71 18.00
CA ILE A 32 -0.57 -70.44 19.45
C ILE A 32 0.47 -69.41 19.97
N PHE A 33 0.41 -68.16 19.49
CA PHE A 33 1.07 -67.06 20.21
C PHE A 33 0.21 -66.64 21.41
N SER A 34 0.54 -67.15 22.60
CA SER A 34 -0.17 -66.80 23.83
C SER A 34 0.25 -65.41 24.30
N LYS A 35 -0.46 -64.39 23.78
CA LYS A 35 -0.30 -62.98 24.22
C LYS A 35 -0.35 -62.86 25.75
N GLY A 36 -1.20 -63.67 26.40
CA GLY A 36 -1.33 -63.73 27.86
C GLY A 36 -0.10 -64.27 28.62
N LEU A 37 0.88 -64.89 27.95
CA LEU A 37 2.15 -65.30 28.55
C LEU A 37 3.29 -64.35 28.17
N PHE A 38 3.33 -63.85 26.92
CA PHE A 38 4.39 -62.98 26.44
C PHE A 38 4.46 -61.62 27.17
N TYR A 39 3.35 -60.89 27.23
CA TYR A 39 3.34 -59.54 27.80
C TYR A 39 3.64 -59.48 29.31
N PRO A 40 3.11 -60.34 30.21
CA PRO A 40 3.47 -60.26 31.62
C PRO A 40 4.96 -60.54 31.86
N PHE A 41 5.56 -61.54 31.20
CA PHE A 41 6.99 -61.83 31.35
C PHE A 41 7.89 -60.70 30.84
N LEU A 42 7.52 -60.04 29.73
CA LEU A 42 8.23 -58.86 29.22
C LEU A 42 8.14 -57.69 30.21
N ILE A 43 6.93 -57.35 30.68
CA ILE A 43 6.70 -56.22 31.59
C ILE A 43 7.38 -56.46 32.94
N ILE A 44 7.30 -57.68 33.49
CA ILE A 44 7.99 -58.05 34.74
C ILE A 44 9.51 -57.95 34.55
N GLY A 45 10.07 -58.49 33.47
CA GLY A 45 11.51 -58.38 33.17
C GLY A 45 11.98 -56.92 33.06
N LEU A 46 11.21 -56.08 32.38
CA LEU A 46 11.48 -54.64 32.25
C LEU A 46 11.46 -53.93 33.61
N VAL A 47 10.42 -54.17 34.43
CA VAL A 47 10.28 -53.55 35.76
C VAL A 47 11.40 -53.98 36.70
N PHE A 48 11.76 -55.26 36.73
CA PHE A 48 12.90 -55.74 37.53
C PHE A 48 14.24 -55.16 37.06
N SER A 49 14.43 -54.97 35.75
CA SER A 49 15.63 -54.33 35.18
C SER A 49 15.71 -52.83 35.54
N ILE A 50 14.58 -52.11 35.53
CA ILE A 50 14.54 -50.69 35.93
C ILE A 50 14.75 -50.54 37.45
N MET A 51 14.12 -51.38 38.27
CA MET A 51 14.19 -51.33 39.74
C MET A 51 15.58 -51.66 40.30
N SER A 52 16.47 -52.24 39.49
CA SER A 52 17.84 -52.58 39.86
C SER A 52 18.90 -51.57 39.40
N LEU A 53 18.52 -50.53 38.66
CA LEU A 53 19.40 -49.42 38.27
C LEU A 53 19.99 -48.57 39.44
N PRO A 54 19.32 -48.33 40.59
CA PRO A 54 19.82 -47.35 41.56
C PRO A 54 20.98 -47.82 42.45
N PHE A 55 21.63 -48.97 42.17
CA PHE A 55 22.72 -49.50 43.01
C PHE A 55 24.02 -49.87 42.27
N VAL A 56 24.12 -49.69 40.94
CA VAL A 56 25.37 -49.96 40.18
C VAL A 56 26.29 -48.74 40.11
N ALA A 57 25.87 -47.59 40.66
CA ALA A 57 26.61 -46.33 40.67
C ALA A 57 27.18 -45.93 42.05
N VAL A 58 27.45 -46.91 42.93
CA VAL A 58 28.15 -46.69 44.21
C VAL A 58 29.59 -47.20 44.07
N ASP A 59 30.43 -46.42 43.37
CA ASP A 59 31.89 -46.32 43.55
C ASP A 59 32.49 -45.24 42.60
N ALA A 60 31.80 -44.09 42.48
CA ALA A 60 32.32 -42.89 41.82
C ALA A 60 32.70 -41.84 42.89
N PRO A 61 33.83 -41.11 42.78
CA PRO A 61 34.26 -40.17 43.81
C PRO A 61 33.29 -38.99 43.98
N LYS A 62 32.84 -38.75 45.22
CA LYS A 62 31.89 -37.67 45.61
C LYS A 62 32.42 -36.23 45.48
N ALA A 63 33.47 -35.99 44.69
CA ALA A 63 34.10 -34.67 44.55
C ALA A 63 33.60 -33.86 43.33
N GLN A 64 32.76 -34.44 42.46
CA GLN A 64 32.38 -33.86 41.16
C GLN A 64 30.88 -33.56 41.01
N THR A 65 30.04 -33.99 41.96
CA THR A 65 28.57 -33.79 41.92
C THR A 65 28.15 -32.36 42.22
N ASP A 66 28.87 -31.68 43.11
CA ASP A 66 28.40 -30.43 43.71
C ASP A 66 28.66 -29.25 42.76
N SER A 67 29.82 -29.22 42.10
CA SER A 67 30.12 -28.25 41.04
C SER A 67 29.20 -28.39 39.83
N THR A 68 28.92 -29.63 39.43
CA THR A 68 28.12 -29.92 38.21
C THR A 68 26.64 -29.59 38.41
N SER A 69 26.11 -29.82 39.62
CA SER A 69 24.72 -29.46 39.96
C SER A 69 24.54 -27.95 40.15
N GLU A 70 25.50 -27.24 40.74
CA GLU A 70 25.47 -25.77 40.83
C GLU A 70 25.57 -25.11 39.45
N GLN A 71 26.37 -25.69 38.54
CA GLN A 71 26.48 -25.23 37.15
C GLN A 71 25.19 -25.45 36.36
N LEU A 72 24.56 -26.64 36.46
CA LEU A 72 23.24 -26.91 35.87
C LEU A 72 22.17 -25.90 36.33
N LEU A 73 22.21 -25.45 37.58
CA LEU A 73 21.29 -24.47 38.13
C LEU A 73 21.52 -23.05 37.55
N LYS A 74 22.78 -22.69 37.30
CA LYS A 74 23.16 -21.44 36.61
C LYS A 74 22.72 -21.48 35.14
N ASP A 75 23.00 -22.58 34.45
CA ASP A 75 22.64 -22.77 33.04
C ASP A 75 21.12 -22.75 32.84
N GLN A 76 20.34 -23.40 33.72
CA GLN A 76 18.87 -23.36 33.66
C GLN A 76 18.34 -21.93 33.87
N LYS A 77 18.90 -21.17 34.81
CA LYS A 77 18.52 -19.77 35.05
C LYS A 77 18.89 -18.87 33.88
N GLN A 78 20.04 -19.08 33.26
CA GLN A 78 20.46 -18.37 32.06
C GLN A 78 19.51 -18.67 30.89
N LEU A 79 19.26 -19.96 30.60
CA LEU A 79 18.31 -20.40 29.57
C LEU A 79 16.90 -19.82 29.78
N ALA A 80 16.43 -19.73 31.02
CA ALA A 80 15.15 -19.08 31.33
C ALA A 80 15.15 -17.58 30.96
N SER A 81 16.25 -16.87 31.26
CA SER A 81 16.40 -15.45 30.91
C SER A 81 16.54 -15.21 29.41
N GLU A 82 17.26 -16.08 28.70
CA GLU A 82 17.40 -16.04 27.24
C GLU A 82 16.09 -16.32 26.54
N ASN A 83 15.29 -17.28 27.01
CA ASN A 83 13.95 -17.54 26.49
C ASN A 83 12.98 -16.36 26.72
N SER A 84 13.09 -15.62 27.83
CA SER A 84 12.30 -14.39 28.03
C SER A 84 12.67 -13.33 27.01
N ARG A 85 13.98 -13.06 26.84
CA ARG A 85 14.49 -12.09 25.86
C ARG A 85 14.09 -12.46 24.43
N LEU A 86 14.26 -13.72 24.03
CA LEU A 86 13.85 -14.21 22.71
C LEU A 86 12.33 -14.08 22.48
N LYS A 87 11.50 -14.16 23.53
CA LYS A 87 10.07 -13.90 23.44
C LYS A 87 9.77 -12.40 23.24
N GLU A 88 10.42 -11.54 24.01
CA GLU A 88 10.31 -10.08 23.90
C GLU A 88 10.78 -9.59 22.52
N ASP A 89 11.95 -10.05 22.05
CA ASP A 89 12.48 -9.76 20.72
C ASP A 89 11.52 -10.25 19.62
N LYS A 90 10.96 -11.45 19.75
CA LYS A 90 9.98 -11.98 18.79
C LYS A 90 8.72 -11.11 18.73
N GLU A 91 8.19 -10.69 19.88
CA GLU A 91 7.01 -9.80 19.94
C GLU A 91 7.32 -8.43 19.30
N ALA A 92 8.48 -7.84 19.60
CA ALA A 92 8.95 -6.59 18.99
C ALA A 92 9.12 -6.71 17.46
N LEU A 93 9.75 -7.79 16.97
CA LEU A 93 9.88 -8.06 15.54
C LEU A 93 8.50 -8.25 14.87
N THR A 94 7.54 -8.91 15.52
CA THR A 94 6.18 -9.04 14.96
C THR A 94 5.46 -7.70 14.84
N SER A 95 5.58 -6.82 15.85
CA SER A 95 5.02 -5.45 15.76
C SER A 95 5.66 -4.66 14.62
N SER A 96 6.99 -4.71 14.49
CA SER A 96 7.71 -4.02 13.41
C SER A 96 7.31 -4.53 12.01
N LEU A 97 7.06 -5.84 11.88
CA LEU A 97 6.60 -6.46 10.63
C LEU A 97 5.16 -6.04 10.27
N GLU A 98 4.27 -5.92 11.26
CA GLU A 98 2.94 -5.36 11.04
C GLU A 98 3.00 -3.90 10.56
N ASP A 99 3.85 -3.08 11.16
CA ASP A 99 3.94 -1.66 10.77
C ASP A 99 4.60 -1.50 9.39
N ALA A 100 5.63 -2.30 9.08
CA ALA A 100 6.21 -2.35 7.75
C ALA A 100 5.21 -2.83 6.67
N THR A 101 4.30 -3.76 6.99
CA THR A 101 3.26 -4.21 6.06
C THR A 101 2.16 -3.15 5.87
N LYS A 102 1.73 -2.45 6.93
CA LYS A 102 0.81 -1.29 6.85
C LYS A 102 1.39 -0.17 5.98
N GLU A 103 2.67 0.17 6.13
CA GLU A 103 3.33 1.19 5.29
C GLU A 103 3.47 0.73 3.83
N LYS A 104 3.80 -0.55 3.59
CA LYS A 104 3.83 -1.13 2.23
C LYS A 104 2.46 -1.04 1.54
N GLU A 105 1.37 -1.30 2.26
CA GLU A 105 0.01 -1.18 1.72
C GLU A 105 -0.34 0.28 1.37
N LYS A 106 -0.02 1.23 2.26
CA LYS A 106 -0.19 2.68 1.99
C LYS A 106 0.61 3.14 0.77
N LEU A 107 1.86 2.69 0.64
CA LEU A 107 2.72 2.97 -0.52
C LEU A 107 2.15 2.37 -1.80
N SER A 108 1.62 1.14 -1.75
CA SER A 108 0.97 0.49 -2.89
C SER A 108 -0.25 1.29 -3.38
N LYS A 109 -1.13 1.72 -2.48
CA LYS A 109 -2.31 2.55 -2.82
C LYS A 109 -1.93 3.91 -3.41
N LYS A 110 -0.87 4.55 -2.87
CA LYS A 110 -0.31 5.79 -3.44
C LYS A 110 0.24 5.57 -4.85
N LEU A 111 0.95 4.45 -5.09
CA LEU A 111 1.49 4.11 -6.41
C LEU A 111 0.35 3.92 -7.42
N GLU A 112 -0.70 3.19 -7.04
CA GLU A 112 -1.87 2.94 -7.89
C GLU A 112 -2.58 4.25 -8.28
N ASN A 113 -2.85 5.15 -7.33
CA ASN A 113 -3.41 6.47 -7.60
C ASN A 113 -2.51 7.31 -8.52
N ILE A 114 -1.19 7.34 -8.29
CA ILE A 114 -0.25 8.06 -9.16
C ILE A 114 -0.24 7.48 -10.57
N THR A 115 -0.39 6.16 -10.73
CA THR A 115 -0.48 5.54 -12.07
C THR A 115 -1.78 5.86 -12.79
N SER A 116 -2.92 5.95 -12.09
CA SER A 116 -4.19 6.33 -12.72
C SER A 116 -4.22 7.82 -13.08
N GLU A 117 -3.72 8.71 -12.20
CA GLU A 117 -3.50 10.13 -12.51
C GLU A 117 -2.56 10.34 -13.70
N LYS A 118 -1.51 9.52 -13.83
CA LYS A 118 -0.59 9.61 -14.98
C LYS A 118 -1.26 9.25 -16.31
N GLU A 119 -2.10 8.22 -16.35
CA GLU A 119 -2.83 7.88 -17.57
C GLU A 119 -3.96 8.88 -17.89
N THR A 120 -4.61 9.50 -16.89
CA THR A 120 -5.57 10.59 -17.17
C THR A 120 -4.89 11.85 -17.69
N VAL A 121 -3.73 12.26 -17.14
CA VAL A 121 -2.93 13.37 -17.68
C VAL A 121 -2.50 13.10 -19.12
N LYS A 122 -2.01 11.90 -19.41
CA LYS A 122 -1.61 11.48 -20.77
C LYS A 122 -2.79 11.40 -21.75
N GLN A 123 -4.00 11.14 -21.27
CA GLN A 123 -5.24 11.25 -22.05
C GLN A 123 -5.56 12.73 -22.33
N GLN A 124 -5.40 13.61 -21.34
CA GLN A 124 -5.60 15.06 -21.48
C GLN A 124 -4.60 15.69 -22.47
N GLU A 125 -3.31 15.34 -22.39
CA GLU A 125 -2.27 15.80 -23.33
C GLU A 125 -2.66 15.52 -24.80
N LYS A 126 -3.17 14.32 -25.10
CA LYS A 126 -3.66 13.98 -26.45
C LYS A 126 -4.84 14.86 -26.88
N THR A 127 -5.79 15.11 -25.97
CA THR A 127 -6.94 15.97 -26.30
C THR A 127 -6.54 17.43 -26.50
N ILE A 128 -5.52 17.92 -25.80
CA ILE A 128 -4.96 19.26 -26.00
C ILE A 128 -4.31 19.35 -27.39
N GLN A 129 -3.48 18.37 -27.78
CA GLN A 129 -2.87 18.32 -29.11
C GLN A 129 -3.91 18.29 -30.25
N GLU A 130 -4.99 17.52 -30.10
CA GLU A 130 -6.08 17.48 -31.09
C GLU A 130 -6.85 18.81 -31.18
N LEU A 131 -6.98 19.54 -30.05
CA LEU A 131 -7.60 20.87 -30.02
C LEU A 131 -6.68 21.93 -30.64
N GLU A 132 -5.36 21.87 -30.39
CA GLU A 132 -4.37 22.75 -31.03
C GLU A 132 -4.39 22.58 -32.56
N GLU A 133 -4.38 21.35 -33.09
CA GLU A 133 -4.47 21.11 -34.54
C GLU A 133 -5.77 21.66 -35.15
N LYS A 134 -6.89 21.60 -34.41
CA LYS A 134 -8.18 22.20 -34.81
C LYS A 134 -8.12 23.72 -34.78
N ILE A 135 -7.47 24.33 -33.80
CA ILE A 135 -7.27 25.78 -33.69
C ILE A 135 -6.43 26.28 -34.86
N ASP A 136 -5.35 25.59 -35.23
CA ASP A 136 -4.49 25.97 -36.37
C ASP A 136 -5.24 25.90 -37.71
N LYS A 137 -6.03 24.83 -37.93
CA LYS A 137 -6.89 24.70 -39.12
C LYS A 137 -7.95 25.81 -39.19
N LEU A 138 -8.62 26.11 -38.07
CA LEU A 138 -9.61 27.19 -38.01
C LEU A 138 -8.99 28.57 -38.17
N THR A 139 -7.78 28.80 -37.65
CA THR A 139 -7.05 30.06 -37.80
C THR A 139 -6.65 30.27 -39.26
N SER A 140 -6.09 29.23 -39.90
CA SER A 140 -5.74 29.23 -41.33
C SER A 140 -6.96 29.52 -42.22
N SER A 141 -8.10 28.88 -41.93
CA SER A 141 -9.36 29.10 -42.66
C SER A 141 -9.95 30.51 -42.44
N ASN A 142 -9.85 31.06 -41.23
CA ASN A 142 -10.24 32.44 -40.97
C ASN A 142 -9.34 33.46 -41.67
N GLU A 143 -8.05 33.18 -41.85
CA GLU A 143 -7.16 34.03 -42.64
C GLU A 143 -7.51 34.03 -44.13
N THR A 144 -7.80 32.88 -44.73
CA THR A 144 -8.19 32.81 -46.15
C THR A 144 -9.50 33.54 -46.39
N LEU A 145 -10.51 33.32 -45.53
CA LEU A 145 -11.78 34.04 -45.57
C LEU A 145 -11.63 35.56 -45.39
N LYS A 146 -10.73 36.02 -44.51
CA LYS A 146 -10.40 37.46 -44.38
C LYS A 146 -9.77 38.02 -45.65
N LYS A 147 -8.84 37.28 -46.28
CA LYS A 147 -8.18 37.68 -47.54
C LYS A 147 -9.20 37.74 -48.68
N GLU A 148 -10.12 36.79 -48.77
CA GLU A 148 -11.19 36.78 -49.78
C GLU A 148 -12.18 37.93 -49.60
N ASN A 149 -12.67 38.16 -48.38
CA ASN A 149 -13.58 39.28 -48.07
C ASN A 149 -12.93 40.64 -48.36
N LYS A 150 -11.64 40.81 -48.07
CA LYS A 150 -10.89 42.03 -48.41
C LYS A 150 -10.79 42.24 -49.93
N LYS A 151 -10.67 41.16 -50.71
CA LYS A 151 -10.67 41.23 -52.18
C LYS A 151 -12.05 41.64 -52.73
N LYS A 152 -13.13 41.01 -52.25
CA LYS A 152 -14.52 41.34 -52.65
C LYS A 152 -14.94 42.77 -52.32
N ASN A 153 -14.54 43.30 -51.16
CA ASN A 153 -14.81 44.72 -50.82
C ASN A 153 -14.09 45.70 -51.75
N ASN A 154 -12.86 45.40 -52.18
CA ASN A 154 -12.13 46.24 -53.13
C ASN A 154 -12.76 46.23 -54.53
N GLU A 155 -13.31 45.10 -54.97
CA GLU A 155 -14.06 45.00 -56.24
C GLU A 155 -15.39 45.79 -56.17
N THR A 156 -16.04 45.82 -54.99
CA THR A 156 -17.30 46.56 -54.78
C THR A 156 -17.12 48.09 -54.68
N GLN A 157 -15.93 48.57 -54.29
CA GLN A 157 -15.65 50.02 -54.23
C GLN A 157 -15.38 50.66 -55.61
N SER A 158 -15.17 49.88 -56.67
CA SER A 158 -14.90 50.44 -58.02
C SER A 158 -16.17 50.82 -58.80
N SER A 159 -17.37 50.58 -58.27
CA SER A 159 -18.65 50.70 -59.01
C SER A 159 -19.72 51.55 -58.32
N THR A 160 -19.37 52.32 -57.28
CA THR A 160 -20.32 53.24 -56.62
C THR A 160 -19.74 54.65 -56.43
N VAL A 161 -19.60 55.40 -57.54
CA VAL A 161 -19.42 56.86 -57.49
C VAL A 161 -20.56 57.53 -58.24
N GLN A 162 -21.69 57.75 -57.55
CA GLN A 162 -22.55 58.91 -57.82
C GLN A 162 -23.56 59.15 -56.68
N ARG A 163 -23.67 60.45 -56.32
CA ARG A 163 -24.78 61.12 -55.62
C ARG A 163 -24.82 61.19 -54.09
N SER A 164 -24.10 62.21 -53.59
CA SER A 164 -24.59 63.30 -52.71
C SER A 164 -25.16 63.02 -51.31
N ALA A 165 -24.62 63.76 -50.33
CA ALA A 165 -25.00 63.87 -48.91
C ALA A 165 -25.95 65.09 -48.65
N PRO A 166 -26.20 65.55 -47.39
CA PRO A 166 -26.73 64.87 -46.19
C PRO A 166 -27.86 65.65 -45.44
N LYS A 167 -28.54 64.99 -44.47
CA LYS A 167 -29.15 65.46 -43.18
C LYS A 167 -30.07 64.33 -42.66
N ASP A 168 -30.08 63.83 -41.41
CA ASP A 168 -29.83 64.31 -40.04
C ASP A 168 -31.11 64.70 -39.26
N GLU A 169 -31.11 64.38 -37.95
CA GLU A 169 -32.21 64.36 -36.95
C GLU A 169 -33.36 63.35 -37.24
N GLY A 170 -33.82 62.49 -36.32
CA GLY A 170 -33.52 62.21 -34.91
C GLY A 170 -34.32 60.95 -34.46
N THR A 171 -34.62 60.59 -33.20
CA THR A 171 -34.31 61.03 -31.81
C THR A 171 -34.77 59.88 -30.85
N ASN A 172 -34.35 59.88 -29.57
CA ASN A 172 -34.70 58.93 -28.47
C ASN A 172 -33.94 57.57 -28.47
N THR A 173 -33.48 57.00 -27.34
CA THR A 173 -33.60 57.40 -25.92
C THR A 173 -32.48 56.82 -25.05
N GLY A 174 -31.92 57.64 -24.15
CA GLY A 174 -31.58 57.33 -22.75
C GLY A 174 -30.58 56.21 -22.38
N GLY A 175 -29.70 56.52 -21.42
CA GLY A 175 -29.31 55.52 -20.41
C GLY A 175 -27.82 55.28 -20.15
N HIS A 176 -27.09 56.31 -19.75
CA HIS A 176 -25.90 56.28 -18.87
C HIS A 176 -24.79 55.23 -19.10
N GLU A 177 -23.62 55.76 -19.43
CA GLU A 177 -22.31 55.13 -19.18
C GLU A 177 -22.23 54.45 -17.81
N SER A 178 -21.76 53.20 -17.82
CA SER A 178 -20.73 52.74 -16.90
C SER A 178 -19.58 52.20 -17.74
N GLN A 179 -18.35 52.60 -17.42
CA GLN A 179 -17.25 52.52 -18.36
C GLN A 179 -16.76 51.10 -18.61
N LYS A 180 -16.80 50.76 -19.90
CA LYS A 180 -16.31 49.52 -20.49
C LYS A 180 -14.77 49.49 -20.47
N GLU A 181 -14.16 49.11 -19.36
CA GLU A 181 -12.79 48.58 -19.38
C GLU A 181 -12.78 47.12 -19.82
N THR A 182 -13.10 46.86 -21.10
CA THR A 182 -12.82 45.55 -21.71
C THR A 182 -11.33 45.43 -22.02
N LYS A 183 -10.50 45.41 -20.98
CA LYS A 183 -9.08 45.11 -21.13
C LYS A 183 -8.94 43.61 -21.39
N LYS A 184 -8.98 43.23 -22.67
CA LYS A 184 -8.49 41.94 -23.17
C LYS A 184 -6.98 41.86 -22.94
N GLU A 185 -6.57 41.66 -21.70
CA GLU A 185 -5.25 41.08 -21.42
C GLU A 185 -5.29 39.59 -21.73
N SER A 186 -4.17 39.08 -22.23
CA SER A 186 -4.01 37.74 -22.77
C SER A 186 -4.45 36.65 -21.79
N ALA A 187 -5.11 35.61 -22.31
CA ALA A 187 -5.65 34.49 -21.56
C ALA A 187 -4.55 33.63 -20.90
N ALA A 188 -4.03 34.11 -19.77
CA ALA A 188 -3.25 33.35 -18.82
C ALA A 188 -4.08 33.29 -17.52
N CYS A 189 -4.29 32.07 -17.00
CA CYS A 189 -5.27 31.80 -15.95
C CYS A 189 -4.77 32.27 -14.58
N ASN A 190 -4.93 33.57 -14.36
CA ASN A 190 -4.34 34.34 -13.27
C ASN A 190 -5.40 34.90 -12.30
N ILE A 191 -6.61 34.34 -12.26
CA ILE A 191 -7.64 34.76 -11.27
C ILE A 191 -7.64 33.72 -10.14
N LYS A 192 -7.21 34.12 -8.94
CA LYS A 192 -7.05 33.22 -7.79
C LYS A 192 -8.37 33.04 -7.05
N GLY A 193 -8.94 31.84 -7.07
CA GLY A 193 -10.00 31.41 -6.17
C GLY A 193 -9.43 31.08 -4.77
N SER A 194 -9.86 31.83 -3.76
CA SER A 194 -9.51 31.58 -2.35
C SER A 194 -10.47 30.57 -1.72
N VAL A 195 -9.98 29.75 -0.78
CA VAL A 195 -10.78 28.80 0.04
C VAL A 195 -12.04 29.43 0.65
N ASN A 196 -12.04 30.74 0.89
CA ASN A 196 -13.20 31.50 1.40
C ASN A 196 -14.29 31.80 0.34
N GLY A 197 -14.23 31.18 -0.85
CA GLY A 197 -15.15 31.43 -1.97
C GLY A 197 -15.00 32.83 -2.57
N ILE A 198 -13.79 33.41 -2.53
CA ILE A 198 -13.51 34.77 -3.06
C ILE A 198 -12.51 34.68 -4.19
N TYR A 199 -12.83 35.24 -5.36
CA TYR A 199 -11.86 35.35 -6.45
C TYR A 199 -11.07 36.66 -6.38
N HIS A 200 -9.82 36.63 -6.84
CA HIS A 200 -8.94 37.79 -6.90
C HIS A 200 -8.33 37.92 -8.30
N THR A 201 -8.60 39.02 -8.99
CA THR A 201 -7.95 39.39 -10.26
C THR A 201 -6.53 39.90 -10.02
N PRO A 202 -5.62 39.83 -11.02
CA PRO A 202 -4.26 40.39 -10.90
C PRO A 202 -4.20 41.86 -10.52
N SER A 203 -5.20 42.64 -10.93
CA SER A 203 -5.37 44.07 -10.61
C SER A 203 -5.86 44.33 -9.17
N SER A 204 -6.34 43.32 -8.45
CA SER A 204 -6.91 43.51 -7.11
C SER A 204 -5.82 43.64 -6.02
N ARG A 205 -6.02 44.57 -5.07
CA ARG A 205 -5.09 44.85 -3.95
C ARG A 205 -4.70 43.62 -3.12
N TYR A 206 -5.55 42.59 -3.11
CA TYR A 206 -5.36 41.37 -2.31
C TYR A 206 -4.73 40.21 -3.11
N TYR A 207 -4.55 40.33 -4.42
CA TYR A 207 -4.05 39.26 -5.30
C TYR A 207 -2.72 38.63 -4.87
N SER A 208 -1.76 39.46 -4.44
CA SER A 208 -0.45 39.04 -3.94
C SER A 208 -0.50 38.49 -2.51
N ARG A 209 -1.59 38.76 -1.76
CA ARG A 209 -1.78 38.35 -0.36
C ARG A 209 -2.52 37.01 -0.24
N THR A 210 -3.27 36.60 -1.25
CA THR A 210 -3.97 35.32 -1.29
C THR A 210 -2.98 34.17 -1.46
N LYS A 211 -2.69 33.49 -0.35
CA LYS A 211 -1.82 32.30 -0.26
C LYS A 211 -2.59 30.98 -0.38
N ASN A 212 -3.82 30.94 0.11
CA ASN A 212 -4.68 29.75 0.11
C ASN A 212 -5.52 29.73 -1.18
N VAL A 213 -4.86 29.47 -2.31
CA VAL A 213 -5.51 29.35 -3.62
C VAL A 213 -6.02 27.93 -3.80
N THR A 214 -7.32 27.77 -4.01
CA THR A 214 -7.96 26.48 -4.32
C THR A 214 -7.91 26.21 -5.82
N GLU A 215 -8.28 27.22 -6.61
CA GLU A 215 -8.48 27.12 -8.06
C GLU A 215 -7.95 28.39 -8.77
N LEU A 216 -7.59 28.26 -10.04
CA LEU A 216 -7.15 29.35 -10.91
C LEU A 216 -8.10 29.44 -12.10
N PHE A 217 -8.73 30.61 -12.27
CA PHE A 217 -9.65 30.88 -13.36
C PHE A 217 -9.00 31.71 -14.46
N CYS A 218 -9.48 31.51 -15.69
CA CYS A 218 -9.05 32.21 -16.88
C CYS A 218 -9.94 33.43 -17.18
N SER A 219 -11.16 33.48 -16.61
CA SER A 219 -12.03 34.67 -16.66
C SER A 219 -12.79 34.90 -15.34
N VAL A 220 -13.35 36.10 -15.16
CA VAL A 220 -14.16 36.44 -13.96
C VAL A 220 -15.47 35.67 -13.97
N GLU A 221 -16.10 35.58 -15.13
CA GLU A 221 -17.36 34.87 -15.36
C GLU A 221 -17.21 33.36 -15.09
N GLU A 222 -16.01 32.80 -15.27
CA GLU A 222 -15.68 31.42 -14.90
C GLU A 222 -15.66 31.22 -13.39
N ALA A 223 -14.99 32.10 -12.65
CA ALA A 223 -14.96 32.08 -11.19
C ALA A 223 -16.38 32.22 -10.59
N GLU A 224 -17.21 33.09 -11.18
CA GLU A 224 -18.59 33.30 -10.75
C GLU A 224 -19.49 32.09 -11.05
N ARG A 225 -19.32 31.43 -12.21
CA ARG A 225 -19.99 30.13 -12.49
C ARG A 225 -19.55 29.01 -11.55
N ALA A 226 -18.30 29.04 -11.07
CA ALA A 226 -17.79 28.13 -10.05
C ALA A 226 -18.25 28.49 -8.61
N GLY A 227 -19.07 29.55 -8.44
CA GLY A 227 -19.64 29.95 -7.15
C GLY A 227 -18.75 30.87 -6.31
N TYR A 228 -17.64 31.37 -6.86
CA TYR A 228 -16.78 32.36 -6.20
C TYR A 228 -17.34 33.77 -6.42
N ARG A 229 -17.16 34.64 -5.42
CA ARG A 229 -17.63 36.04 -5.47
C ARG A 229 -16.46 37.03 -5.41
N ALA A 230 -16.71 38.26 -5.83
CA ALA A 230 -15.79 39.38 -5.66
C ALA A 230 -15.45 39.62 -4.16
N PRO A 231 -14.27 40.19 -3.85
CA PRO A 231 -13.99 40.70 -2.51
C PRO A 231 -14.93 41.89 -2.21
N LYS A 232 -15.36 41.99 -0.95
CA LYS A 232 -16.03 43.21 -0.46
C LYS A 232 -14.98 44.33 -0.39
N GLN A 233 -15.37 45.53 -0.80
CA GLN A 233 -14.57 46.76 -0.65
C GLN A 233 -14.41 47.13 0.82
#